data_AF-A0A3D5K232-F1
#
_entry.id   AF-A0A3D5K232-F1
#
_cell.length_a   1.000
_cell.length_b   1.000
_cell.length_c   1.000
_cell.angle_alpha   90.00
_cell.angle_beta   90.00
_cell.angle_gamma   90.00
#
_symmetry.space_group_name_H-M   'P 1'
#
loop_
_entity.id
_entity.type
_entity.pdbx_description
1 polymer ?
#
loop_
_entity_poly.entity_id
_entity_poly.type
_entity_poly.pdbx_seq_one_letter_code
_entity_poly.pdbx_strand_id
1 'polypeptide(L)'
;MGFPFRVAAPTGGIGLLLVVAVSACGGGGGAAPPATTVGELFAGSATTTTVGGLSVAGWTHRDLPEMRTALDACVASVDVRGASTDEEEGPRTVIVESGDSLGKIAARFDRTVDQFMRANGISDPNRLQVGQILVVPAQRIETEPEYDGPTVLLEPVYCEVDTGVPAFGPDGAQIGGPGIIEVFADWKRLEGPDEAPRVNGRIRGLVQASVGGFAEDVANEVERHGFACRDGSHGRCAWLQHRQEVLLATDELFSVRDVVRRLMPGASAVEEEIRTETFDLETGRPITVAELFDPMTDWVAAVSVEAISRLAREPWTDERRVVGASSESGNFERFNLTHGGLVLSFAPGSIGGHGSNTVSITIPYRSLDGFWAEDGPVSRIE
;
A
#
# COMPACT_ATOMS: atom_id res chain seq x y z
N MET A 1 37.67 74.48 -7.75
CA MET A 1 37.80 73.05 -7.38
C MET A 1 37.24 72.25 -8.56
N GLY A 2 37.91 71.27 -9.18
CA GLY A 2 39.11 70.49 -8.81
C GLY A 2 38.69 69.29 -7.95
N PHE A 3 38.88 68.02 -8.31
CA PHE A 3 39.83 67.39 -9.27
C PHE A 3 39.18 66.47 -10.35
N PRO A 4 39.93 66.04 -11.41
CA PRO A 4 39.46 65.11 -12.44
C PRO A 4 40.34 63.84 -12.69
N PHE A 5 39.73 62.79 -13.29
CA PHE A 5 40.22 61.81 -14.29
C PHE A 5 41.62 61.11 -14.29
N ARG A 6 41.60 59.87 -14.86
CA ARG A 6 42.70 59.00 -15.40
C ARG A 6 43.54 58.22 -14.35
N VAL A 7 43.84 56.90 -14.46
CA VAL A 7 44.19 55.92 -15.54
C VAL A 7 45.71 55.71 -15.70
N ALA A 8 46.19 54.50 -15.37
CA ALA A 8 47.45 53.88 -15.84
C ALA A 8 47.51 52.35 -15.58
N ALA A 9 48.31 51.62 -16.35
CA ALA A 9 48.75 50.21 -16.21
C ALA A 9 50.29 50.16 -16.46
N PRO A 10 51.03 49.05 -16.79
CA PRO A 10 50.72 47.63 -17.04
C PRO A 10 51.30 46.72 -15.91
N THR A 11 51.80 45.47 -16.00
CA THR A 11 52.20 44.45 -17.03
C THR A 11 52.24 43.07 -16.31
N GLY A 12 52.15 41.87 -16.90
CA GLY A 12 51.94 41.42 -18.30
C GLY A 12 53.06 40.49 -18.80
N GLY A 13 52.80 39.17 -19.00
CA GLY A 13 53.81 38.20 -19.48
C GLY A 13 53.27 36.82 -19.94
N ILE A 14 53.50 36.50 -21.22
CA ILE A 14 53.86 35.21 -21.86
C ILE A 14 53.53 33.89 -21.10
N GLY A 15 52.86 32.86 -21.63
CA GLY A 15 52.28 32.65 -22.98
C GLY A 15 53.02 31.63 -23.86
N LEU A 16 52.65 30.34 -23.81
CA LEU A 16 52.99 29.35 -24.85
C LEU A 16 51.95 28.21 -24.92
N LEU A 17 51.73 27.68 -26.13
CA LEU A 17 50.82 26.57 -26.43
C LEU A 17 51.64 25.50 -27.16
N LEU A 18 51.51 24.21 -26.78
CA LEU A 18 52.31 23.14 -27.37
C LEU A 18 51.49 21.85 -27.51
N VAL A 19 51.29 21.42 -28.76
CA VAL A 19 50.62 20.16 -29.13
C VAL A 19 51.69 19.14 -29.50
N VAL A 20 51.58 17.92 -28.97
CA VAL A 20 52.30 16.74 -29.48
C VAL A 20 51.31 15.59 -29.58
N ALA A 21 51.21 14.99 -30.77
CA ALA A 21 50.49 13.74 -31.00
C ALA A 21 51.49 12.62 -31.27
N VAL A 22 51.22 11.42 -30.75
CA VAL A 22 51.98 10.19 -31.06
C VAL A 22 50.99 9.06 -31.36
N SER A 23 51.37 8.17 -32.27
CA SER A 23 50.51 7.19 -32.94
C SER A 23 50.27 5.89 -32.15
N ALA A 24 49.25 5.14 -32.56
CA ALA A 24 48.84 3.86 -31.96
C ALA A 24 49.42 2.62 -32.68
N CYS A 25 49.66 1.55 -31.91
CA CYS A 25 49.69 0.11 -32.26
C CYS A 25 50.12 -0.68 -31.00
N GLY A 26 49.62 -1.88 -30.67
CA GLY A 26 48.47 -2.62 -31.18
C GLY A 26 48.47 -4.11 -30.77
N GLY A 27 47.36 -4.62 -30.20
CA GLY A 27 47.01 -6.05 -30.11
C GLY A 27 47.52 -6.88 -28.91
N GLY A 28 46.72 -7.88 -28.50
CA GLY A 28 47.11 -8.98 -27.59
C GLY A 28 46.36 -9.01 -26.24
N GLY A 29 45.26 -9.78 -26.15
CA GLY A 29 44.43 -9.85 -24.94
C GLY A 29 44.82 -10.95 -23.92
N GLY A 30 44.28 -10.86 -22.71
CA GLY A 30 44.38 -11.91 -21.68
C GLY A 30 43.96 -11.45 -20.27
N ALA A 31 42.98 -12.15 -19.69
CA ALA A 31 42.58 -12.15 -18.27
C ALA A 31 42.44 -10.80 -17.52
N ALA A 32 41.19 -10.36 -17.32
CA ALA A 32 40.85 -9.61 -16.11
C ALA A 32 40.94 -10.54 -14.87
N PRO A 33 41.23 -10.03 -13.66
CA PRO A 33 41.28 -10.87 -12.46
C PRO A 33 39.88 -11.45 -12.14
N PRO A 34 39.79 -12.69 -11.65
CA PRO A 34 38.51 -13.26 -11.26
C PRO A 34 37.95 -12.51 -10.05
N ALA A 35 36.75 -11.95 -10.19
CA ALA A 35 35.98 -11.50 -9.04
C ALA A 35 35.57 -12.74 -8.24
N THR A 36 36.07 -12.88 -7.02
CA THR A 36 35.66 -13.96 -6.10
C THR A 36 34.24 -13.72 -5.59
N THR A 37 33.26 -14.11 -6.41
CA THR A 37 31.86 -14.26 -5.99
C THR A 37 31.78 -15.31 -4.88
N VAL A 38 30.98 -15.01 -3.85
CA VAL A 38 30.85 -15.83 -2.62
C VAL A 38 30.06 -17.15 -2.86
N GLY A 39 29.81 -17.52 -4.12
CA GLY A 39 28.90 -18.60 -4.51
C GLY A 39 29.43 -20.03 -4.32
N GLU A 40 30.74 -20.24 -4.18
CA GLU A 40 31.32 -21.60 -4.12
C GLU A 40 31.50 -22.17 -2.70
N LEU A 41 31.12 -21.43 -1.64
CA LEU A 41 31.25 -21.89 -0.25
C LEU A 41 30.02 -22.62 0.31
N PHE A 42 28.85 -22.54 -0.36
CA PHE A 42 27.61 -23.17 0.10
C PHE A 42 26.85 -23.88 -1.03
N ALA A 43 27.30 -25.08 -1.37
CA ALA A 43 26.57 -26.01 -2.25
C ALA A 43 25.29 -26.53 -1.56
N GLY A 44 24.25 -25.71 -1.53
CA GLY A 44 22.98 -26.01 -0.86
C GLY A 44 22.08 -24.81 -0.57
N SER A 45 22.55 -23.57 -0.75
CA SER A 45 21.71 -22.38 -0.61
C SER A 45 20.58 -22.37 -1.64
N ALA A 46 19.34 -22.36 -1.18
CA ALA A 46 18.17 -22.34 -2.05
C ALA A 46 18.11 -21.03 -2.86
N THR A 47 18.21 -21.12 -4.18
CA THR A 47 17.78 -20.02 -5.05
C THR A 47 16.28 -19.85 -4.88
N THR A 48 15.87 -18.77 -4.21
CA THR A 48 14.52 -18.23 -4.30
C THR A 48 14.28 -17.78 -5.73
N THR A 49 13.82 -18.71 -6.57
CA THR A 49 13.45 -18.43 -7.96
C THR A 49 12.24 -17.51 -7.95
N THR A 50 12.47 -16.20 -8.05
CA THR A 50 11.41 -15.19 -8.14
C THR A 50 10.60 -15.47 -9.39
N VAL A 51 9.43 -16.09 -9.24
CA VAL A 51 8.58 -16.47 -10.36
C VAL A 51 8.01 -15.20 -10.96
N GLY A 52 8.59 -14.76 -12.08
CA GLY A 52 8.21 -13.54 -12.78
C GLY A 52 6.76 -13.54 -13.27
N GLY A 53 6.29 -12.35 -13.64
CA GLY A 53 4.96 -12.14 -14.20
C GLY A 53 4.67 -13.10 -15.36
N LEU A 54 3.52 -13.76 -15.31
CA LEU A 54 2.98 -14.52 -16.43
C LEU A 54 2.45 -13.53 -17.48
N SER A 55 2.73 -13.78 -18.75
CA SER A 55 2.19 -13.00 -19.88
C SER A 55 1.47 -13.91 -20.86
N VAL A 56 0.53 -13.35 -21.61
CA VAL A 56 -0.27 -14.08 -22.59
C VAL A 56 0.60 -14.46 -23.80
N ALA A 57 0.66 -15.75 -24.12
CA ALA A 57 1.53 -16.26 -25.16
C ALA A 57 1.16 -15.69 -26.54
N GLY A 58 2.12 -15.04 -27.20
CA GLY A 58 1.90 -14.40 -28.51
C GLY A 58 1.23 -13.03 -28.43
N TRP A 59 1.03 -12.45 -27.24
CA TRP A 59 0.52 -11.09 -27.09
C TRP A 59 1.44 -10.04 -27.72
N THR A 60 0.83 -9.03 -28.30
CA THR A 60 1.49 -7.83 -28.83
C THR A 60 0.81 -6.61 -28.21
N HIS A 61 1.58 -5.55 -27.94
CA HIS A 61 1.05 -4.30 -27.37
C HIS A 61 -0.23 -3.85 -28.09
N ARG A 62 -1.29 -3.61 -27.31
CA ARG A 62 -2.59 -3.18 -27.80
C ARG A 62 -3.12 -2.09 -26.88
N ASP A 63 -3.46 -0.94 -27.46
CA ASP A 63 -4.14 0.14 -26.74
C ASP A 63 -5.58 -0.28 -26.42
N LEU A 64 -6.03 -0.04 -25.19
CA LEU A 64 -7.34 -0.42 -24.67
C LEU A 64 -8.08 0.81 -24.12
N PRO A 65 -8.49 1.76 -24.98
CA PRO A 65 -9.07 3.03 -24.55
C PRO A 65 -10.40 2.88 -23.81
N GLU A 66 -11.19 1.84 -24.09
CA GLU A 66 -12.45 1.56 -23.40
C GLU A 66 -12.19 1.14 -21.94
N MET A 67 -11.24 0.22 -21.71
CA MET A 67 -10.77 -0.18 -20.38
C MET A 67 -10.17 1.01 -19.62
N ARG A 68 -9.31 1.83 -20.27
CA ARG A 68 -8.76 3.05 -19.65
C ARG A 68 -9.87 4.04 -19.26
N THR A 69 -10.86 4.26 -20.13
CA THR A 69 -12.02 5.13 -19.81
C THR A 69 -12.81 4.61 -18.60
N ALA A 70 -13.00 3.30 -18.48
CA ALA A 70 -13.69 2.69 -17.34
C ALA A 70 -12.85 2.75 -16.04
N LEU A 71 -11.53 2.62 -16.13
CA LEU A 71 -10.61 2.84 -15.01
C LEU A 71 -10.59 4.31 -14.56
N ASP A 72 -10.54 5.27 -15.48
CA ASP A 72 -10.64 6.70 -15.17
C ASP A 72 -11.98 7.03 -14.47
N ALA A 73 -13.08 6.41 -14.91
CA ALA A 73 -14.38 6.54 -14.24
C ALA A 73 -14.38 5.94 -12.83
N CYS A 74 -13.67 4.83 -12.60
CA CYS A 74 -13.48 4.26 -11.27
C CYS A 74 -12.68 5.22 -10.36
N VAL A 75 -11.57 5.81 -10.84
CA VAL A 75 -10.79 6.82 -10.10
C VAL A 75 -11.62 8.08 -9.81
N ALA A 76 -12.50 8.47 -10.72
CA ALA A 76 -13.42 9.60 -10.53
C ALA A 76 -14.50 9.32 -9.48
N SER A 77 -14.96 8.06 -9.33
CA SER A 77 -15.99 7.67 -8.35
C SER A 77 -15.60 8.03 -6.91
N VAL A 78 -14.29 8.01 -6.60
CA VAL A 78 -13.74 8.36 -5.28
C VAL A 78 -14.00 9.82 -4.89
N ASP A 79 -14.08 10.75 -5.85
CA ASP A 79 -14.24 12.19 -5.56
C ASP A 79 -15.70 12.67 -5.59
N VAL A 80 -16.64 11.84 -6.03
CA VAL A 80 -18.07 12.19 -6.02
C VAL A 80 -18.54 12.33 -4.57
N ARG A 81 -18.94 13.54 -4.17
CA ARG A 81 -19.60 13.80 -2.87
C ARG A 81 -20.86 12.93 -2.75
N GLY A 82 -20.75 11.77 -2.11
CA GLY A 82 -21.85 10.82 -1.94
C GLY A 82 -22.54 10.52 -3.27
N ALA A 83 -22.00 9.58 -4.06
CA ALA A 83 -22.71 9.06 -5.23
C ALA A 83 -24.16 8.75 -4.84
N SER A 84 -25.11 9.37 -5.55
CA SER A 84 -26.42 9.72 -5.00
C SER A 84 -27.18 8.52 -4.44
N THR A 85 -27.76 8.67 -3.25
CA THR A 85 -28.68 7.71 -2.62
C THR A 85 -30.03 7.58 -3.35
N ASP A 86 -30.09 7.99 -4.62
CA ASP A 86 -31.24 8.03 -5.50
C ASP A 86 -31.11 7.08 -6.71
N GLU A 87 -30.11 6.19 -6.71
CA GLU A 87 -30.28 4.88 -7.36
C GLU A 87 -30.49 3.80 -6.31
N GLU A 88 -31.56 3.03 -6.47
CA GLU A 88 -31.93 1.89 -5.65
C GLU A 88 -31.01 0.71 -6.00
N GLU A 89 -29.73 0.75 -5.57
CA GLU A 89 -28.83 -0.41 -5.62
C GLU A 89 -29.51 -1.58 -4.89
N GLY A 90 -30.04 -2.52 -5.67
CA GLY A 90 -30.44 -3.83 -5.17
C GLY A 90 -29.25 -4.47 -4.43
N PRO A 91 -29.51 -5.34 -3.43
CA PRO A 91 -28.49 -5.81 -2.50
C PRO A 91 -27.29 -6.39 -3.25
N ARG A 92 -26.16 -5.65 -3.24
CA ARG A 92 -24.98 -5.84 -4.12
C ARG A 92 -24.65 -7.31 -4.33
N THR A 93 -24.54 -7.75 -5.59
CA THR A 93 -24.38 -9.17 -5.90
C THR A 93 -23.09 -9.52 -6.62
N VAL A 94 -22.46 -10.64 -6.23
CA VAL A 94 -21.44 -11.33 -7.02
C VAL A 94 -22.03 -12.58 -7.67
N ILE A 95 -21.64 -12.89 -8.89
CA ILE A 95 -22.02 -14.15 -9.56
C ILE A 95 -20.89 -15.16 -9.35
N VAL A 96 -21.21 -16.34 -8.83
CA VAL A 96 -20.24 -17.43 -8.63
C VAL A 96 -19.73 -17.95 -9.97
N GLU A 97 -18.42 -17.92 -10.16
CA GLU A 97 -17.73 -18.48 -11.32
C GLU A 97 -17.18 -19.89 -11.05
N SER A 98 -16.61 -20.53 -12.07
CA SER A 98 -15.95 -21.83 -11.89
C SER A 98 -14.71 -21.68 -11.00
N GLY A 99 -14.50 -22.62 -10.07
CA GLY A 99 -13.33 -22.57 -9.16
C GLY A 99 -13.42 -21.52 -8.05
N ASP A 100 -14.55 -20.83 -7.90
CA ASP A 100 -14.86 -20.07 -6.68
C ASP A 100 -15.05 -20.98 -5.47
N SER A 101 -14.86 -20.39 -4.29
CA SER A 101 -15.32 -20.96 -3.02
C SER A 101 -15.86 -19.84 -2.14
N LEU A 102 -16.74 -20.15 -1.20
CA LEU A 102 -17.30 -19.12 -0.33
C LEU A 102 -16.23 -18.47 0.55
N GLY A 103 -15.10 -19.16 0.79
CA GLY A 103 -13.89 -18.60 1.42
C GLY A 103 -13.15 -17.59 0.54
N LYS A 104 -12.93 -17.89 -0.74
CA LYS A 104 -12.33 -16.93 -1.71
C LYS A 104 -13.19 -15.67 -1.81
N ILE A 105 -14.50 -15.86 -2.05
CA ILE A 105 -15.48 -14.78 -2.20
C ILE A 105 -15.52 -13.93 -0.93
N ALA A 106 -15.67 -14.55 0.26
CA ALA A 106 -15.75 -13.79 1.50
C ALA A 106 -14.46 -12.98 1.78
N ALA A 107 -13.27 -13.56 1.56
CA ALA A 107 -12.00 -12.84 1.72
C ALA A 107 -11.82 -11.65 0.74
N ARG A 108 -12.38 -11.76 -0.47
CA ARG A 108 -12.37 -10.69 -1.49
C ARG A 108 -13.24 -9.48 -1.10
N PHE A 109 -14.39 -9.70 -0.48
CA PHE A 109 -15.28 -8.63 0.00
C PHE A 109 -15.04 -8.21 1.47
N ASP A 110 -13.95 -8.68 2.10
CA ASP A 110 -13.66 -8.53 3.53
C ASP A 110 -14.84 -8.92 4.46
N ARG A 111 -15.43 -10.08 4.19
CA ARG A 111 -16.50 -10.68 5.00
C ARG A 111 -16.07 -12.04 5.51
N THR A 112 -16.77 -12.55 6.51
CA THR A 112 -16.65 -13.95 6.92
C THR A 112 -17.52 -14.84 6.02
N VAL A 113 -17.10 -16.10 5.86
CA VAL A 113 -17.94 -17.14 5.23
C VAL A 113 -19.31 -17.20 5.90
N ASP A 114 -19.35 -17.04 7.23
CA ASP A 114 -20.55 -16.98 8.05
C ASP A 114 -21.48 -15.81 7.68
N GLN A 115 -20.95 -14.61 7.45
CA GLN A 115 -21.75 -13.45 7.00
C GLN A 115 -22.37 -13.73 5.62
N PHE A 116 -21.60 -14.27 4.67
CA PHE A 116 -22.09 -14.67 3.36
C PHE A 116 -23.16 -15.78 3.44
N MET A 117 -22.93 -16.81 4.28
CA MET A 117 -23.89 -17.89 4.50
C MET A 117 -25.23 -17.37 5.03
N ARG A 118 -25.19 -16.49 6.04
CA ARG A 118 -26.38 -15.88 6.66
C ARG A 118 -27.12 -14.96 5.69
N ALA A 119 -26.41 -14.17 4.86
CA ALA A 119 -27.02 -13.28 3.88
C ALA A 119 -27.71 -14.04 2.72
N ASN A 120 -27.18 -15.21 2.34
CA ASN A 120 -27.63 -15.97 1.17
C ASN A 120 -28.42 -17.25 1.50
N GLY A 121 -28.67 -17.53 2.78
CA GLY A 121 -29.33 -18.76 3.22
C GLY A 121 -28.55 -20.06 2.95
N ILE A 122 -27.23 -19.97 2.72
CA ILE A 122 -26.39 -21.12 2.38
C ILE A 122 -26.13 -21.94 3.66
N SER A 123 -26.55 -23.21 3.66
CA SER A 123 -26.31 -24.15 4.77
C SER A 123 -24.94 -24.85 4.74
N ASP A 124 -24.29 -24.89 3.58
CA ASP A 124 -23.00 -25.58 3.37
C ASP A 124 -22.10 -24.71 2.47
N PRO A 125 -20.98 -24.15 2.99
CA PRO A 125 -20.13 -23.22 2.24
C PRO A 125 -19.36 -23.87 1.09
N ASN A 126 -19.37 -25.21 1.00
CA ASN A 126 -18.70 -25.98 -0.06
C ASN A 126 -19.61 -26.24 -1.26
N ARG A 127 -20.87 -25.80 -1.23
CA ARG A 127 -21.90 -26.13 -2.23
C ARG A 127 -22.47 -24.90 -2.94
N LEU A 128 -21.56 -24.07 -3.46
CA LEU A 128 -21.91 -23.05 -4.44
C LEU A 128 -22.19 -23.67 -5.81
N GLN A 129 -23.00 -23.01 -6.63
CA GLN A 129 -23.26 -23.39 -8.03
C GLN A 129 -22.72 -22.32 -8.97
N VAL A 130 -22.09 -22.70 -10.09
CA VAL A 130 -21.65 -21.73 -11.10
C VAL A 130 -22.88 -21.03 -11.70
N GLY A 131 -22.85 -19.69 -11.78
CA GLY A 131 -23.99 -18.85 -12.12
C GLY A 131 -24.91 -18.52 -10.94
N GLN A 132 -24.62 -18.98 -9.73
CA GLN A 132 -25.36 -18.57 -8.52
C GLN A 132 -25.06 -17.11 -8.21
N ILE A 133 -26.13 -16.31 -8.11
CA ILE A 133 -26.03 -14.92 -7.65
C ILE A 133 -26.00 -14.93 -6.12
N LEU A 134 -24.98 -14.28 -5.53
CA LEU A 134 -24.81 -14.12 -4.09
C LEU A 134 -24.88 -12.64 -3.72
N VAL A 135 -25.77 -12.29 -2.80
CA VAL A 135 -25.74 -11.02 -2.08
C VAL A 135 -24.46 -10.94 -1.27
N VAL A 136 -23.62 -9.95 -1.58
CA VAL A 136 -22.52 -9.50 -0.76
C VAL A 136 -23.12 -8.92 0.53
N PRO A 137 -22.77 -9.43 1.72
CA PRO A 137 -23.21 -8.82 2.96
C PRO A 137 -22.72 -7.37 3.01
N ALA A 138 -23.67 -6.43 3.04
CA ALA A 138 -23.37 -5.06 3.44
C ALA A 138 -22.55 -5.11 4.74
N GLN A 139 -21.56 -4.22 4.86
CA GLN A 139 -20.84 -4.09 6.13
C GLN A 139 -21.90 -3.84 7.20
N ARG A 140 -21.94 -4.67 8.23
CA ARG A 140 -22.60 -4.21 9.45
C ARG A 140 -21.77 -3.03 9.88
N ILE A 141 -22.38 -1.85 9.85
CA ILE A 141 -22.08 -0.82 10.83
C ILE A 141 -22.52 -1.44 12.15
N GLU A 142 -21.63 -2.27 12.72
CA GLU A 142 -21.46 -2.21 14.16
C GLU A 142 -21.18 -0.74 14.41
N THR A 143 -22.07 -0.09 15.14
CA THR A 143 -21.76 1.18 15.76
C THR A 143 -20.57 0.87 16.67
N GLU A 144 -19.37 1.19 16.16
CA GLU A 144 -18.14 1.27 16.95
C GLU A 144 -18.48 2.08 18.23
N PRO A 145 -17.88 1.74 19.40
CA PRO A 145 -18.30 2.31 20.68
C PRO A 145 -18.40 3.83 20.61
N GLU A 146 -19.37 4.39 21.31
CA GLU A 146 -19.69 5.83 21.34
C GLU A 146 -18.44 6.64 21.76
N TYR A 147 -17.65 7.04 20.76
CA TYR A 147 -16.40 7.79 20.91
C TYR A 147 -16.75 9.26 21.20
N ASP A 148 -16.09 9.88 22.18
CA ASP A 148 -16.09 11.34 22.36
C ASP A 148 -15.21 11.95 21.25
N GLY A 149 -15.81 12.14 20.06
CA GLY A 149 -15.13 12.56 18.85
C GLY A 149 -16.01 12.56 17.60
N PRO A 150 -15.43 12.70 16.39
CA PRO A 150 -16.17 12.78 15.14
C PRO A 150 -16.88 11.45 14.80
N THR A 151 -18.11 11.54 14.30
CA THR A 151 -18.86 10.41 13.77
C THR A 151 -18.16 9.85 12.53
N VAL A 152 -17.81 8.56 12.58
CA VAL A 152 -17.12 7.87 11.47
C VAL A 152 -18.15 7.15 10.58
N LEU A 153 -18.20 7.54 9.32
CA LEU A 153 -19.02 6.92 8.27
C LEU A 153 -18.14 6.15 7.27
N LEU A 154 -18.73 5.16 6.61
CA LEU A 154 -18.08 4.39 5.55
C LEU A 154 -18.55 4.91 4.20
N GLU A 155 -17.65 5.48 3.41
CA GLU A 155 -17.90 5.90 2.03
C GLU A 155 -17.38 4.80 1.09
N PRO A 156 -18.27 4.01 0.44
CA PRO A 156 -17.86 2.87 -0.34
C PRO A 156 -17.29 3.26 -1.70
N VAL A 157 -16.25 2.53 -2.15
CA VAL A 157 -15.72 2.65 -3.51
C VAL A 157 -15.63 1.24 -4.09
N TYR A 158 -16.54 0.94 -5.01
CA TYR A 158 -16.60 -0.35 -5.70
C TYR A 158 -16.61 -0.17 -7.22
N CYS A 159 -15.76 -0.91 -7.91
CA CYS A 159 -15.71 -0.97 -9.37
C CYS A 159 -15.48 -2.41 -9.84
N GLU A 160 -16.25 -2.88 -10.82
CA GLU A 160 -15.83 -3.95 -11.74
C GLU A 160 -15.55 -3.30 -13.11
N VAL A 161 -14.37 -3.53 -13.67
CA VAL A 161 -13.98 -3.00 -15.00
C VAL A 161 -13.65 -4.14 -15.95
N ASP A 162 -14.45 -4.26 -17.00
CA ASP A 162 -14.18 -5.14 -18.15
C ASP A 162 -12.98 -4.63 -18.94
N THR A 163 -12.01 -5.51 -19.18
CA THR A 163 -10.79 -5.18 -19.95
C THR A 163 -10.95 -5.24 -21.47
N GLY A 164 -12.09 -5.73 -21.97
CA GLY A 164 -12.36 -5.93 -23.39
C GLY A 164 -11.48 -7.03 -24.04
N VAL A 165 -10.77 -7.82 -23.23
CA VAL A 165 -9.84 -8.86 -23.69
C VAL A 165 -9.99 -10.13 -22.83
N PRO A 166 -9.85 -11.35 -23.39
CA PRO A 166 -10.02 -12.57 -22.60
C PRO A 166 -8.96 -12.74 -21.50
N ALA A 167 -9.35 -13.37 -20.40
CA ALA A 167 -8.41 -13.85 -19.39
C ALA A 167 -7.74 -15.16 -19.85
N PHE A 168 -6.46 -15.37 -19.51
CA PHE A 168 -5.71 -16.57 -19.92
C PHE A 168 -4.96 -17.23 -18.74
N GLY A 169 -4.95 -18.56 -18.72
CA GLY A 169 -4.27 -19.37 -17.71
C GLY A 169 -2.76 -19.55 -17.94
N PRO A 170 -2.05 -20.19 -16.99
CA PRO A 170 -0.63 -20.48 -17.09
C PRO A 170 -0.28 -21.53 -18.17
N ASP A 171 -1.29 -22.22 -18.71
CA ASP A 171 -1.22 -23.12 -19.86
C ASP A 171 -1.54 -22.43 -21.20
N GLY A 172 -1.93 -21.15 -21.18
CA GLY A 172 -2.38 -20.39 -22.34
C GLY A 172 -3.84 -20.64 -22.75
N ALA A 173 -4.62 -21.39 -21.96
CA ALA A 173 -6.06 -21.56 -22.21
C ALA A 173 -6.85 -20.30 -21.79
N GLN A 174 -7.92 -19.98 -22.51
CA GLN A 174 -8.83 -18.90 -22.12
C GLN A 174 -9.65 -19.30 -20.88
N ILE A 175 -9.72 -18.43 -19.88
CA ILE A 175 -10.51 -18.60 -18.65
C ILE A 175 -11.80 -17.78 -18.78
N GLY A 176 -12.90 -18.43 -19.17
CA GLY A 176 -14.22 -17.81 -19.16
C GLY A 176 -14.36 -16.64 -20.14
N GLY A 177 -14.85 -15.50 -19.64
CA GLY A 177 -15.16 -14.31 -20.41
C GLY A 177 -13.96 -13.36 -20.61
N PRO A 178 -14.20 -12.03 -20.67
CA PRO A 178 -13.12 -11.06 -20.56
C PRO A 178 -12.50 -11.05 -19.15
N GLY A 179 -11.28 -10.54 -19.05
CA GLY A 179 -10.67 -10.22 -17.77
C GLY A 179 -11.40 -9.07 -17.08
N ILE A 180 -11.64 -9.20 -15.77
CA ILE A 180 -12.28 -8.19 -14.93
C ILE A 180 -11.25 -7.69 -13.91
N ILE A 181 -11.07 -6.37 -13.87
CA ILE A 181 -10.31 -5.65 -12.84
C ILE A 181 -11.28 -5.20 -11.76
N GLU A 182 -10.93 -5.34 -10.48
CA GLU A 182 -11.82 -4.97 -9.38
C GLU A 182 -11.18 -4.05 -8.35
N VAL A 183 -11.94 -3.07 -7.86
CA VAL A 183 -11.49 -2.11 -6.84
C VAL A 183 -12.46 -2.14 -5.68
N PHE A 184 -11.92 -2.35 -4.48
CA PHE A 184 -12.61 -2.32 -3.19
C PHE A 184 -11.90 -1.29 -2.29
N ALA A 185 -12.25 -0.02 -2.42
CA ALA A 185 -11.50 1.10 -1.83
C ALA A 185 -12.33 1.94 -0.84
N ASP A 186 -13.21 1.26 -0.09
CA ASP A 186 -14.06 1.87 0.94
C ASP A 186 -13.21 2.66 1.96
N TRP A 187 -13.62 3.91 2.27
CA TRP A 187 -12.85 4.82 3.12
C TRP A 187 -13.67 5.43 4.25
N LYS A 188 -12.96 5.85 5.31
CA LYS A 188 -13.57 6.40 6.54
C LYS A 188 -13.75 7.92 6.41
N ARG A 189 -14.99 8.40 6.36
CA ARG A 189 -15.35 9.82 6.35
C ARG A 189 -15.81 10.28 7.73
N LEU A 190 -15.33 11.44 8.15
CA LEU A 190 -15.64 12.07 9.43
C LEU A 190 -16.78 13.10 9.28
N GLU A 191 -17.76 13.05 10.18
CA GLU A 191 -18.75 14.11 10.42
C GLU A 191 -18.61 14.60 11.87
N GLY A 192 -18.39 15.90 12.07
CA GLY A 192 -18.11 16.48 13.38
C GLY A 192 -18.02 18.01 13.30
N PRO A 193 -17.97 18.71 14.46
CA PRO A 193 -18.02 20.17 14.52
C PRO A 193 -16.77 20.84 13.93
N ASP A 194 -15.58 20.36 14.30
CA ASP A 194 -14.30 20.99 13.97
C ASP A 194 -13.38 20.09 13.13
N GLU A 195 -12.67 20.75 12.21
CA GLU A 195 -11.82 20.36 11.07
C GLU A 195 -11.88 18.98 10.36
N ALA A 196 -12.77 18.06 10.74
CA ALA A 196 -13.11 16.82 10.03
C ALA A 196 -13.22 16.98 8.49
N PRO A 197 -13.82 18.07 7.93
CA PRO A 197 -13.82 18.31 6.48
C PRO A 197 -12.44 18.42 5.81
N ARG A 198 -11.38 18.81 6.52
CA ARG A 198 -10.00 18.88 5.99
C ARG A 198 -9.38 17.49 5.91
N VAL A 199 -9.47 16.72 6.99
CA VAL A 199 -8.98 15.33 7.06
C VAL A 199 -9.67 14.46 6.01
N ASN A 200 -10.98 14.62 5.82
CA ASN A 200 -11.74 13.97 4.73
C ASN A 200 -11.15 14.23 3.34
N GLY A 201 -10.66 15.44 3.06
CA GLY A 201 -9.99 15.77 1.81
C GLY A 201 -8.69 14.99 1.61
N ARG A 202 -7.94 14.77 2.69
CA ARG A 202 -6.68 14.01 2.65
C ARG A 202 -6.90 12.49 2.56
N ILE A 203 -7.81 11.91 3.35
CA ILE A 203 -8.12 10.47 3.29
C ILE A 203 -8.65 10.12 1.90
N ARG A 204 -9.63 10.87 1.39
CA ARG A 204 -10.17 10.68 0.02
C ARG A 204 -9.07 10.83 -1.04
N GLY A 205 -8.18 11.82 -0.90
CA GLY A 205 -7.06 12.02 -1.84
C GLY A 205 -6.02 10.89 -1.82
N LEU A 206 -5.71 10.32 -0.64
CA LEU A 206 -4.81 9.17 -0.51
C LEU A 206 -5.41 7.91 -1.16
N VAL A 207 -6.70 7.68 -0.95
CA VAL A 207 -7.44 6.57 -1.57
C VAL A 207 -7.53 6.76 -3.09
N GLN A 208 -7.88 7.96 -3.55
CA GLN A 208 -7.95 8.28 -4.99
C GLN A 208 -6.59 8.11 -5.68
N ALA A 209 -5.50 8.53 -5.04
CA ALA A 209 -4.15 8.32 -5.56
C ALA A 209 -3.76 6.84 -5.59
N SER A 210 -4.20 6.04 -4.61
CA SER A 210 -3.98 4.59 -4.56
C SER A 210 -4.74 3.85 -5.67
N VAL A 211 -6.02 4.18 -5.87
CA VAL A 211 -6.85 3.64 -6.96
C VAL A 211 -6.30 4.08 -8.31
N GLY A 212 -5.88 5.35 -8.45
CA GLY A 212 -5.26 5.88 -9.67
C GLY A 212 -3.94 5.21 -10.04
N GLY A 213 -3.04 5.02 -9.08
CA GLY A 213 -1.78 4.30 -9.30
C GLY A 213 -2.00 2.84 -9.69
N PHE A 214 -2.93 2.15 -9.03
CA PHE A 214 -3.33 0.79 -9.43
C PHE A 214 -3.96 0.75 -10.84
N ALA A 215 -4.83 1.70 -11.16
CA ALA A 215 -5.46 1.83 -12.48
C ALA A 215 -4.42 2.05 -13.60
N GLU A 216 -3.41 2.90 -13.38
CA GLU A 216 -2.32 3.10 -14.32
C GLU A 216 -1.43 1.84 -14.45
N ASP A 217 -0.97 1.27 -13.33
CA ASP A 217 -0.17 0.04 -13.30
C ASP A 217 -0.88 -1.11 -14.03
N VAL A 218 -2.16 -1.35 -13.72
CA VAL A 218 -2.92 -2.49 -14.26
C VAL A 218 -3.23 -2.30 -15.75
N ALA A 219 -3.56 -1.08 -16.20
CA ALA A 219 -3.76 -0.81 -17.62
C ALA A 219 -2.47 -1.05 -18.40
N ASN A 220 -1.34 -0.55 -17.88
CA ASN A 220 -0.03 -0.72 -18.48
C ASN A 220 0.38 -2.21 -18.58
N GLU A 221 0.07 -3.04 -17.58
CA GLU A 221 0.32 -4.48 -17.65
C GLU A 221 -0.58 -5.21 -18.66
N VAL A 222 -1.89 -4.92 -18.68
CA VAL A 222 -2.83 -5.60 -19.61
C VAL A 222 -2.55 -5.22 -21.06
N GLU A 223 -2.24 -3.95 -21.35
CA GLU A 223 -1.89 -3.51 -22.71
C GLU A 223 -0.56 -4.12 -23.20
N ARG A 224 0.45 -4.23 -22.32
CA ARG A 224 1.77 -4.81 -22.64
C ARG A 224 1.81 -6.34 -22.70
N HIS A 225 1.06 -7.02 -21.84
CA HIS A 225 1.25 -8.45 -21.54
C HIS A 225 -0.03 -9.30 -21.61
N GLY A 226 -1.20 -8.67 -21.78
CA GLY A 226 -2.51 -9.33 -21.78
C GLY A 226 -2.98 -9.71 -20.39
N PHE A 227 -4.26 -10.11 -20.28
CA PHE A 227 -4.87 -10.43 -18.98
C PHE A 227 -4.52 -11.87 -18.54
N ALA A 228 -3.33 -12.05 -18.01
CA ALA A 228 -2.83 -13.34 -17.53
C ALA A 228 -3.27 -13.61 -16.08
N CYS A 229 -3.84 -14.79 -15.82
CA CYS A 229 -4.26 -15.26 -14.50
C CYS A 229 -3.51 -16.54 -14.10
N ARG A 230 -2.80 -16.50 -12.97
CA ARG A 230 -1.95 -17.61 -12.52
C ARG A 230 -2.72 -18.75 -11.85
N ASP A 231 -3.83 -18.45 -11.19
CA ASP A 231 -4.61 -19.41 -10.42
C ASP A 231 -5.52 -20.29 -11.31
N GLY A 232 -5.83 -19.83 -12.52
CA GLY A 232 -6.60 -20.57 -13.52
C GLY A 232 -8.11 -20.68 -13.25
N SER A 233 -8.63 -20.01 -12.20
CA SER A 233 -10.02 -20.22 -11.76
C SER A 233 -11.04 -19.45 -12.60
N HIS A 234 -10.87 -18.13 -12.63
CA HIS A 234 -11.89 -17.14 -13.02
C HIS A 234 -11.22 -15.93 -13.68
N GLY A 235 -11.99 -15.12 -14.44
CA GLY A 235 -11.48 -13.93 -15.12
C GLY A 235 -11.08 -12.77 -14.20
N ARG A 236 -11.10 -12.98 -12.88
CA ARG A 236 -11.00 -11.97 -11.82
C ARG A 236 -9.67 -12.04 -11.07
N CYS A 237 -8.56 -11.84 -11.79
CA CYS A 237 -7.20 -12.01 -11.26
C CYS A 237 -6.39 -10.71 -11.14
N ALA A 238 -7.03 -9.55 -11.29
CA ALA A 238 -6.44 -8.24 -11.03
C ALA A 238 -7.36 -7.46 -10.09
N TRP A 239 -6.87 -7.05 -8.91
CA TRP A 239 -7.70 -6.34 -7.94
C TRP A 239 -6.91 -5.48 -6.95
N LEU A 240 -7.58 -4.46 -6.42
CA LEU A 240 -7.13 -3.62 -5.30
C LEU A 240 -8.17 -3.69 -4.17
N GLN A 241 -7.70 -3.84 -2.93
CA GLN A 241 -8.50 -3.83 -1.71
C GLN A 241 -7.82 -2.91 -0.69
N HIS A 242 -8.53 -1.89 -0.20
CA HIS A 242 -8.21 -1.15 1.01
C HIS A 242 -8.98 -1.75 2.19
N ARG A 243 -8.44 -1.63 3.41
CA ARG A 243 -9.15 -2.02 4.64
C ARG A 243 -8.79 -1.03 5.74
N GLN A 244 -9.63 0.00 5.86
CA GLN A 244 -9.44 1.08 6.83
C GLN A 244 -10.05 0.76 8.19
N GLU A 245 -9.21 0.84 9.21
CA GLU A 245 -9.48 0.55 10.61
C GLU A 245 -9.18 1.80 11.44
N VAL A 246 -10.15 2.25 12.23
CA VAL A 246 -9.96 3.37 13.16
C VAL A 246 -9.31 2.82 14.44
N LEU A 247 -8.19 3.40 14.81
CA LEU A 247 -7.39 3.00 15.98
C LEU A 247 -7.47 4.03 17.12
N LEU A 248 -7.76 5.29 16.79
CA LEU A 248 -8.13 6.34 17.71
C LEU A 248 -9.10 7.33 17.03
N ALA A 249 -10.13 7.74 17.74
CA ALA A 249 -10.96 8.90 17.41
C ALA A 249 -11.31 9.60 18.73
N THR A 250 -10.80 10.82 18.91
CA THR A 250 -11.21 11.77 19.95
C THR A 250 -11.63 13.08 19.28
N ASP A 251 -12.10 14.08 20.03
CA ASP A 251 -12.32 15.44 19.51
C ASP A 251 -11.04 16.08 18.93
N GLU A 252 -9.85 15.69 19.40
CA GLU A 252 -8.57 16.28 19.00
C GLU A 252 -7.73 15.42 18.04
N LEU A 253 -7.95 14.10 18.00
CA LEU A 253 -7.06 13.15 17.31
C LEU A 253 -7.83 12.09 16.53
N PHE A 254 -7.41 11.84 15.28
CA PHE A 254 -7.90 10.71 14.48
C PHE A 254 -6.74 9.87 13.94
N SER A 255 -6.66 8.61 14.34
CA SER A 255 -5.62 7.68 13.87
C SER A 255 -6.26 6.50 13.12
N VAL A 256 -5.86 6.33 11.85
CA VAL A 256 -6.39 5.33 10.93
C VAL A 256 -5.26 4.48 10.34
N ARG A 257 -5.48 3.17 10.31
CA ARG A 257 -4.63 2.19 9.64
C ARG A 257 -5.34 1.70 8.39
N ASP A 258 -4.62 1.57 7.29
CA ASP A 258 -5.13 1.03 6.04
C ASP A 258 -4.27 -0.16 5.60
N VAL A 259 -4.86 -1.36 5.54
CA VAL A 259 -4.19 -2.56 5.02
C VAL A 259 -4.50 -2.69 3.54
N VAL A 260 -3.63 -2.08 2.72
CA VAL A 260 -3.75 -2.08 1.26
C VAL A 260 -3.22 -3.40 0.71
N ARG A 261 -4.04 -4.09 -0.07
CA ARG A 261 -3.77 -5.40 -0.66
C ARG A 261 -4.07 -5.33 -2.15
N ARG A 262 -3.16 -5.77 -3.01
CA ARG A 262 -3.39 -5.80 -4.47
C ARG A 262 -2.84 -7.03 -5.16
N LEU A 263 -3.47 -7.42 -6.26
CA LEU A 263 -3.01 -8.45 -7.17
C LEU A 263 -2.93 -7.86 -8.58
N MET A 264 -1.78 -8.00 -9.21
CA MET A 264 -1.57 -7.58 -10.60
C MET A 264 -1.74 -8.76 -11.56
N PRO A 265 -2.14 -8.53 -12.83
CA PRO A 265 -2.11 -9.54 -13.88
C PRO A 265 -0.78 -10.28 -13.90
N GLY A 266 -0.85 -11.61 -13.98
CA GLY A 266 0.30 -12.50 -14.05
C GLY A 266 1.16 -12.60 -12.79
N ALA A 267 0.88 -11.84 -11.72
CA ALA A 267 1.66 -11.86 -10.48
C ALA A 267 1.74 -13.26 -9.85
N SER A 268 2.77 -13.51 -9.04
CA SER A 268 3.00 -14.78 -8.34
C SER A 268 2.54 -14.79 -6.88
N ALA A 269 2.21 -13.62 -6.32
CA ALA A 269 1.63 -13.43 -4.99
C ALA A 269 0.77 -12.14 -4.96
N VAL A 270 -0.01 -11.99 -3.89
CA VAL A 270 -0.64 -10.71 -3.52
C VAL A 270 0.42 -9.80 -2.90
N GLU A 271 0.43 -8.52 -3.27
CA GLU A 271 1.19 -7.47 -2.58
C GLU A 271 0.36 -6.91 -1.42
N GLU A 272 0.96 -6.77 -0.23
CA GLU A 272 0.29 -6.26 0.97
C GLU A 272 1.17 -5.21 1.66
N GLU A 273 0.61 -4.04 1.97
CA GLU A 273 1.24 -2.92 2.67
C GLU A 273 0.33 -2.40 3.78
N ILE A 274 0.90 -2.12 4.96
CA ILE A 274 0.25 -1.23 5.94
C ILE A 274 0.62 0.23 5.64
N ARG A 275 -0.40 1.07 5.49
CA ARG A 275 -0.31 2.53 5.55
C ARG A 275 -0.94 3.01 6.86
N THR A 276 -0.41 4.11 7.38
CA THR A 276 -0.79 4.65 8.68
C THR A 276 -0.87 6.17 8.59
N GLU A 277 -1.98 6.77 8.98
CA GLU A 277 -2.09 8.21 9.14
C GLU A 277 -2.63 8.50 10.55
N THR A 278 -2.03 9.49 11.21
CA THR A 278 -2.52 10.05 12.47
C THR A 278 -2.68 11.55 12.28
N PHE A 279 -3.85 12.08 12.60
CA PHE A 279 -4.23 13.47 12.36
C PHE A 279 -4.48 14.21 13.65
N ASP A 280 -4.02 15.46 13.65
CA ASP A 280 -4.49 16.49 14.57
C ASP A 280 -5.78 17.11 13.99
N LEU A 281 -6.86 17.13 14.77
CA LEU A 281 -8.17 17.63 14.35
C LEU A 281 -8.39 19.12 14.61
N GLU A 282 -7.52 19.80 15.38
CA GLU A 282 -7.56 21.27 15.50
C GLU A 282 -6.95 21.95 14.25
N THR A 283 -6.00 21.29 13.58
CA THR A 283 -5.28 21.83 12.41
C THR A 283 -5.54 21.09 11.10
N GLY A 284 -6.15 19.90 11.16
CA GLY A 284 -6.45 19.05 10.01
C GLY A 284 -5.22 18.47 9.33
N ARG A 285 -4.10 18.31 10.06
CA ARG A 285 -2.78 17.91 9.52
C ARG A 285 -2.36 16.52 9.99
N PRO A 286 -1.58 15.78 9.18
CA PRO A 286 -0.91 14.58 9.66
C PRO A 286 0.18 14.94 10.68
N ILE A 287 0.20 14.21 11.79
CA ILE A 287 1.24 14.24 12.83
C ILE A 287 2.38 13.31 12.38
N THR A 288 3.63 13.76 12.47
CA THR A 288 4.80 12.90 12.27
C THR A 288 5.21 12.20 13.57
N VAL A 289 5.87 11.05 13.47
CA VAL A 289 6.31 10.27 14.66
C VAL A 289 7.21 11.09 15.60
N ALA A 290 7.97 12.05 15.08
CA ALA A 290 8.85 12.91 15.87
C ALA A 290 8.09 13.93 16.74
N GLU A 291 6.87 14.33 16.36
CA GLU A 291 6.04 15.27 17.12
C GLU A 291 5.39 14.64 18.36
N LEU A 292 5.49 13.31 18.53
CA LEU A 292 5.06 12.62 19.75
C LEU A 292 6.06 12.81 20.92
N PHE A 293 7.32 13.10 20.61
CA PHE A 293 8.44 12.98 21.55
C PHE A 293 9.13 14.32 21.84
N ASP A 294 9.74 14.45 23.02
CA ASP A 294 10.61 15.58 23.33
C ASP A 294 11.88 15.51 22.46
N PRO A 295 12.14 16.51 21.58
CA PRO A 295 13.32 16.53 20.71
C PRO A 295 14.66 16.68 21.46
N MET A 296 14.63 16.93 22.77
CA MET A 296 15.81 16.91 23.64
C MET A 296 16.20 15.50 24.12
N THR A 297 15.38 14.48 23.83
CA THR A 297 15.57 13.09 24.28
C THR A 297 16.01 12.14 23.16
N ASP A 298 16.70 11.05 23.51
CA ASP A 298 17.04 9.96 22.58
C ASP A 298 15.86 8.97 22.44
N TRP A 299 14.71 9.50 22.00
CA TRP A 299 13.48 8.72 21.84
C TRP A 299 13.62 7.63 20.78
N VAL A 300 14.45 7.85 19.75
CA VAL A 300 14.67 6.88 18.66
C VAL A 300 15.33 5.61 19.19
N ALA A 301 16.33 5.72 20.07
CA ALA A 301 16.92 4.58 20.74
C ALA A 301 15.93 3.89 21.70
N ALA A 302 15.14 4.66 22.46
CA ALA A 302 14.15 4.12 23.39
C ALA A 302 13.06 3.29 22.68
N VAL A 303 12.49 3.84 21.59
CA VAL A 303 11.52 3.15 20.74
C VAL A 303 12.13 1.92 20.10
N SER A 304 13.36 2.00 19.58
CA SER A 304 14.07 0.85 19.00
C SER A 304 14.26 -0.30 20.00
N VAL A 305 14.74 -0.02 21.22
CA VAL A 305 14.92 -1.03 22.27
C VAL A 305 13.58 -1.70 22.61
N GLU A 306 12.52 -0.93 22.79
CA GLU A 306 11.23 -1.43 23.23
C GLU A 306 10.43 -2.13 22.10
N ALA A 307 10.69 -1.76 20.84
CA ALA A 307 10.22 -2.45 19.64
C ALA A 307 10.95 -3.80 19.45
N ILE A 308 12.28 -3.82 19.46
CA ILE A 308 13.09 -5.05 19.34
C ILE A 308 12.75 -6.04 20.47
N SER A 309 12.48 -5.53 21.68
CA SER A 309 12.00 -6.28 22.86
C SER A 309 10.61 -6.92 22.67
N ARG A 310 9.70 -6.29 21.91
CA ARG A 310 8.41 -6.88 21.50
C ARG A 310 8.60 -7.91 20.40
N LEU A 311 9.25 -7.52 19.32
CA LEU A 311 9.48 -8.38 18.15
C LEU A 311 10.18 -9.69 18.54
N ALA A 312 11.09 -9.68 19.52
CA ALA A 312 11.72 -10.88 20.08
C ALA A 312 10.75 -11.94 20.68
N ARG A 313 9.48 -11.58 20.93
CA ARG A 313 8.43 -12.47 21.46
C ARG A 313 7.42 -12.90 20.39
N GLU A 314 7.50 -12.33 19.19
CA GLU A 314 6.52 -12.53 18.13
C GLU A 314 6.94 -13.66 17.17
N PRO A 315 6.10 -14.69 16.96
CA PRO A 315 6.47 -15.92 16.24
C PRO A 315 6.60 -15.74 14.73
N TRP A 316 6.26 -14.56 14.20
CA TRP A 316 6.31 -14.19 12.79
C TRP A 316 7.54 -13.34 12.42
N THR A 317 8.44 -13.10 13.38
CA THR A 317 9.70 -12.35 13.17
C THR A 317 10.91 -13.26 12.94
N ASP A 318 11.99 -12.71 12.39
CA ASP A 318 13.31 -13.33 12.38
C ASP A 318 14.42 -12.32 12.74
N GLU A 319 15.69 -12.68 12.51
CA GLU A 319 16.86 -11.84 12.85
C GLU A 319 16.80 -10.43 12.24
N ARG A 320 16.11 -10.26 11.10
CA ARG A 320 15.94 -8.96 10.44
C ARG A 320 15.29 -7.90 11.33
N ARG A 321 14.49 -8.29 12.33
CA ARG A 321 13.88 -7.38 13.31
C ARG A 321 14.87 -6.46 14.04
N VAL A 322 16.15 -6.83 14.11
CA VAL A 322 17.20 -6.00 14.73
C VAL A 322 17.61 -4.83 13.81
N VAL A 323 17.43 -4.98 12.50
CA VAL A 323 17.70 -3.93 11.48
C VAL A 323 16.42 -3.18 11.14
N GLY A 324 15.31 -3.87 10.86
CA GLY A 324 14.02 -3.24 10.52
C GLY A 324 13.33 -2.50 11.68
N ALA A 325 13.88 -2.58 12.89
CA ALA A 325 13.53 -1.75 14.04
C ALA A 325 14.79 -1.17 14.72
N SER A 326 15.87 -0.93 13.96
CA SER A 326 17.06 -0.21 14.42
C SER A 326 16.72 1.22 14.86
N SER A 327 17.66 1.91 15.52
CA SER A 327 17.54 3.30 15.96
C SER A 327 17.66 4.31 14.81
N GLU A 328 16.85 4.13 13.77
CA GLU A 328 16.69 4.99 12.62
C GLU A 328 15.22 5.45 12.58
N SER A 329 14.95 6.76 12.60
CA SER A 329 13.59 7.29 12.75
C SER A 329 12.62 6.82 11.65
N GLY A 330 13.13 6.56 10.44
CA GLY A 330 12.36 6.03 9.32
C GLY A 330 11.71 4.66 9.56
N ASN A 331 12.27 3.85 10.48
CA ASN A 331 11.65 2.57 10.88
C ASN A 331 10.33 2.76 11.64
N PHE A 332 10.08 3.96 12.19
CA PHE A 332 8.94 4.26 13.07
C PHE A 332 7.94 5.23 12.45
N GLU A 333 8.13 5.64 11.18
CA GLU A 333 7.18 6.49 10.44
C GLU A 333 5.81 5.81 10.23
N ARG A 334 5.74 4.48 10.24
CA ARG A 334 4.49 3.71 10.13
C ARG A 334 3.85 3.48 11.50
N PHE A 335 3.32 4.54 12.10
CA PHE A 335 2.73 4.50 13.44
C PHE A 335 1.24 4.89 13.48
N ASN A 336 0.53 4.36 14.47
CA ASN A 336 -0.81 4.80 14.87
C ASN A 336 -0.88 5.00 16.40
N LEU A 337 -1.80 5.85 16.84
CA LEU A 337 -2.14 6.03 18.25
C LEU A 337 -3.38 5.19 18.59
N THR A 338 -3.47 4.73 19.83
CA THR A 338 -4.65 4.08 20.43
C THR A 338 -4.73 4.45 21.91
N HIS A 339 -5.90 4.31 22.56
CA HIS A 339 -6.02 4.40 24.02
C HIS A 339 -5.10 3.39 24.77
N GLY A 340 -4.60 2.35 24.11
CA GLY A 340 -3.73 1.32 24.71
C GLY A 340 -2.21 1.55 24.53
N GLY A 341 -1.79 2.49 23.67
CA GLY A 341 -0.39 2.73 23.34
C GLY A 341 -0.10 3.06 21.88
N LEU A 342 1.17 3.32 21.61
CA LEU A 342 1.73 3.54 20.27
C LEU A 342 1.77 2.20 19.51
N VAL A 343 1.03 2.11 18.41
CA VAL A 343 1.07 0.97 17.49
C VAL A 343 2.13 1.23 16.43
N LEU A 344 3.08 0.31 16.27
CA LEU A 344 4.11 0.35 15.23
C LEU A 344 3.88 -0.75 14.21
N SER A 345 3.83 -0.36 12.95
CA SER A 345 3.87 -1.23 11.77
C SER A 345 5.18 -1.00 11.02
N PHE A 346 5.57 -1.92 10.15
CA PHE A 346 6.91 -1.91 9.56
C PHE A 346 6.85 -2.14 8.04
N ALA A 347 7.92 -1.78 7.34
CA ALA A 347 8.02 -1.99 5.90
C ALA A 347 8.00 -3.50 5.54
N PRO A 348 7.35 -3.91 4.43
CA PRO A 348 7.30 -5.31 4.00
C PRO A 348 8.67 -6.00 4.00
N GLY A 349 8.75 -7.14 4.70
CA GLY A 349 9.97 -7.94 4.82
C GLY A 349 11.10 -7.37 5.70
N SER A 350 10.94 -6.22 6.38
CA SER A 350 12.03 -5.63 7.19
C SER A 350 12.28 -6.32 8.53
N ILE A 351 11.29 -7.06 9.06
CA ILE A 351 11.34 -7.71 10.38
C ILE A 351 11.09 -9.24 10.36
N GLY A 352 10.68 -9.79 9.21
CA GLY A 352 10.23 -11.18 9.09
C GLY A 352 9.93 -11.59 7.65
N GLY A 353 9.39 -12.81 7.47
CA GLY A 353 9.01 -13.37 6.16
C GLY A 353 7.74 -12.73 5.56
N HIS A 354 7.26 -13.26 4.44
CA HIS A 354 6.07 -12.73 3.74
C HIS A 354 4.81 -12.58 4.61
N GLY A 355 4.68 -13.35 5.70
CA GLY A 355 3.59 -13.23 6.67
C GLY A 355 3.70 -12.07 7.67
N SER A 356 4.79 -11.28 7.66
CA SER A 356 4.99 -10.16 8.59
C SER A 356 4.71 -8.78 7.97
N ASN A 357 4.00 -8.72 6.84
CA ASN A 357 3.71 -7.46 6.13
C ASN A 357 2.45 -6.74 6.64
N THR A 358 1.56 -7.48 7.31
CA THR A 358 0.22 -7.03 7.74
C THR A 358 0.02 -7.14 9.26
N VAL A 359 1.13 -7.09 10.02
CA VAL A 359 1.19 -7.19 11.48
C VAL A 359 1.85 -5.95 12.09
N SER A 360 1.51 -5.69 13.36
CA SER A 360 1.97 -4.54 14.13
C SER A 360 2.29 -4.96 15.57
N ILE A 361 3.06 -4.15 16.29
CA ILE A 361 3.25 -4.28 17.76
C ILE A 361 2.67 -3.07 18.47
N THR A 362 2.31 -3.21 19.75
CA THR A 362 1.88 -2.08 20.60
C THR A 362 2.88 -1.82 21.71
N ILE A 363 3.40 -0.59 21.79
CA ILE A 363 4.19 -0.08 22.90
C ILE A 363 3.25 0.73 23.82
N PRO A 364 2.93 0.24 25.04
CA PRO A 364 2.13 1.00 26.00
C PRO A 364 2.84 2.31 26.37
N TYR A 365 2.10 3.43 26.50
CA TYR A 365 2.71 4.75 26.69
C TYR A 365 3.71 4.80 27.86
N ARG A 366 3.39 4.16 28.98
CA ARG A 366 4.27 4.01 30.17
C ARG A 366 5.65 3.38 29.93
N SER A 367 5.86 2.73 28.79
CA SER A 367 7.17 2.17 28.43
C SER A 367 8.17 3.23 27.94
N LEU A 368 7.68 4.43 27.61
CA LEU A 368 8.44 5.56 27.08
C LEU A 368 8.19 6.83 27.90
N ASP A 369 7.80 6.68 29.17
CA ASP A 369 7.67 7.79 30.12
C ASP A 369 9.00 8.57 30.21
N GLY A 370 8.91 9.90 30.09
CA GLY A 370 10.07 10.78 30.02
C GLY A 370 10.71 10.93 28.62
N PHE A 371 10.13 10.32 27.58
CA PHE A 371 10.46 10.60 26.17
C PHE A 371 9.34 11.34 25.42
N TRP A 372 8.08 11.25 25.87
CA TRP A 372 6.95 11.98 25.28
C TRP A 372 7.11 13.50 25.42
N ALA A 373 6.63 14.26 24.45
CA ALA A 373 6.51 15.72 24.59
C ALA A 373 5.39 16.07 25.59
N GLU A 374 5.64 17.03 26.50
CA GLU A 374 4.77 17.38 27.63
C GLU A 374 3.36 17.81 27.16
N ASP A 375 3.29 18.77 26.23
CA ASP A 375 2.06 19.21 25.55
C ASP A 375 1.87 18.51 24.18
N GLY A 376 2.40 17.28 24.01
CA GLY A 376 2.39 16.55 22.74
C GLY A 376 1.06 15.83 22.43
N PRO A 377 0.90 15.25 21.23
CA PRO A 377 -0.29 14.46 20.87
C PRO A 377 -0.59 13.29 21.82
N VAL A 378 0.38 12.75 22.54
CA VAL A 378 0.17 11.62 23.46
C VAL A 378 -0.47 12.05 24.80
N SER A 379 -0.29 13.30 25.25
CA SER A 379 -0.96 13.81 26.45
C SER A 379 -2.40 14.28 26.20
N ARG A 380 -2.87 14.21 24.93
CA ARG A 380 -4.23 14.54 24.48
C ARG A 380 -5.09 13.29 24.17
N ILE A 381 -4.74 12.17 24.80
CA ILE A 381 -5.47 10.90 24.73
C ILE A 381 -5.97 10.60 26.15
N GLU A 382 -7.28 10.76 26.38
CA GLU A 382 -7.93 10.48 27.68
C GLU A 382 -8.26 8.98 27.90
#